data_AF-A0A0Q0VEZ2-F1
#
_entry.id   AF-A0A0Q0VEZ2-F1
#
_cell.length_a   1.000
_cell.length_b   1.000
_cell.length_c   1.000
_cell.angle_alpha   90.00
_cell.angle_beta   90.00
_cell.angle_gamma   90.00
#
_symmetry.space_group_name_H-M   'P 1'
#
loop_
_entity.id
_entity.type
_entity.pdbx_description
1 polymer ?
#
loop_
_entity_poly.entity_id
_entity_poly.type
_entity_poly.pdbx_seq_one_letter_code
_entity_poly.pdbx_strand_id
1 'polypeptide(L)'
;MGNYEIKIDKNGVWYYKGAHMFRKEILSIFFQHLKIDDCGNYLIELGNEQCYLDVEDTAFVVEAVHKTINPYESREQIEILLNDECCEKLEMNSLYTGEENVLYCRVKEGKFTARFSRKGYYQLAEFIEQSENGADFFIKINGEKYFIRNNQAS
;
A
#
# COMPACT_ATOMS: atom_id res chain seq x y z
N MET A 1 15.53 2.31 -21.97
CA MET A 1 15.07 1.28 -21.01
C MET A 1 16.23 0.98 -20.09
N GLY A 2 16.11 1.35 -18.81
CA GLY A 2 17.11 0.99 -17.80
C GLY A 2 17.18 -0.53 -17.70
N ASN A 3 18.39 -1.09 -17.59
CA ASN A 3 18.58 -2.52 -17.40
C ASN A 3 18.41 -2.84 -15.91
N TYR A 4 17.18 -2.80 -15.43
CA TYR A 4 16.86 -3.15 -14.04
C TYR A 4 16.93 -4.66 -13.86
N GLU A 5 17.82 -5.12 -12.98
CA GLU A 5 17.92 -6.55 -12.66
C GLU A 5 16.78 -7.00 -11.75
N ILE A 6 16.22 -6.09 -10.93
CA ILE A 6 15.13 -6.37 -10.01
C ILE A 6 13.87 -5.64 -10.47
N LYS A 7 12.75 -6.36 -10.49
CA LYS A 7 11.43 -5.83 -10.82
C LYS A 7 10.40 -6.18 -9.76
N ILE A 8 9.41 -5.31 -9.60
CA ILE A 8 8.22 -5.56 -8.79
C ILE A 8 7.00 -5.38 -9.68
N ASP A 9 6.18 -6.43 -9.82
CA ASP A 9 4.93 -6.34 -10.56
C ASP A 9 3.83 -5.62 -9.75
N LYS A 10 2.71 -5.30 -10.40
CA LYS A 10 1.59 -4.61 -9.74
C LYS A 10 0.96 -5.35 -8.55
N ASN A 11 1.23 -6.65 -8.38
CA ASN A 11 0.77 -7.43 -7.23
C ASN A 11 1.80 -7.46 -6.10
N GLY A 12 2.91 -6.72 -6.23
CA GLY A 12 3.96 -6.66 -5.22
C GLY A 12 4.91 -7.86 -5.27
N VAL A 13 4.92 -8.64 -6.36
CA VAL A 13 5.80 -9.81 -6.53
C VAL A 13 7.14 -9.37 -7.07
N TRP A 14 8.21 -9.82 -6.44
CA TRP A 14 9.59 -9.47 -6.79
C TRP A 14 10.19 -10.47 -7.77
N TYR A 15 10.96 -9.97 -8.73
CA TYR A 15 11.68 -10.77 -9.71
C TYR A 15 13.14 -10.33 -9.79
N TYR A 16 14.07 -11.28 -9.88
CA TYR A 16 15.46 -11.03 -10.23
C TYR A 16 15.79 -11.68 -11.57
N LYS A 17 16.17 -10.87 -12.56
CA LYS A 17 16.44 -11.34 -13.94
C LYS A 17 15.31 -12.19 -14.51
N GLY A 18 14.06 -11.82 -14.19
CA GLY A 18 12.84 -12.52 -14.60
C GLY A 18 12.47 -13.75 -13.77
N ALA A 19 13.31 -14.20 -12.84
CA ALA A 19 12.99 -15.29 -11.93
C ALA A 19 12.27 -14.76 -10.67
N HIS A 20 11.17 -15.42 -10.29
CA HIS A 20 10.43 -15.09 -9.08
C HIS A 20 11.31 -15.20 -7.82
N MET A 21 11.32 -14.14 -7.03
CA MET A 21 12.02 -14.06 -5.75
C MET A 21 11.02 -14.27 -4.61
N PHE A 22 11.09 -15.45 -3.99
CA PHE A 22 10.19 -15.86 -2.91
C PHE A 22 10.89 -16.14 -1.58
N ARG A 23 12.22 -15.93 -1.53
CA ARG A 23 13.01 -16.12 -0.31
C ARG A 23 12.72 -14.99 0.67
N LYS A 24 11.92 -15.30 1.70
CA LYS A 24 11.44 -14.33 2.69
C LYS A 24 12.56 -13.53 3.35
N GLU A 25 13.69 -14.15 3.65
CA GLU A 25 14.81 -13.46 4.31
C GLU A 25 15.40 -12.37 3.42
N ILE A 26 15.47 -12.63 2.10
CA ILE A 26 15.98 -11.66 1.12
C ILE A 26 14.97 -10.52 0.95
N LEU A 27 13.68 -10.86 0.78
CA LEU A 27 12.62 -9.86 0.65
C LEU A 27 12.55 -8.94 1.88
N SER A 28 12.67 -9.51 3.08
CA SER A 28 12.69 -8.74 4.33
C SER A 28 13.84 -7.74 4.36
N ILE A 29 15.05 -8.16 3.98
CA ILE A 29 16.22 -7.26 3.87
C ILE A 29 15.94 -6.16 2.84
N PHE A 30 15.36 -6.50 1.68
CA PHE A 30 15.07 -5.52 0.65
C PHE A 30 14.02 -4.50 1.09
N PHE A 31 12.92 -4.92 1.71
CA PHE A 31 11.93 -4.00 2.25
C PHE A 31 12.51 -3.06 3.33
N GLN A 32 13.40 -3.56 4.18
CA GLN A 32 14.09 -2.74 5.20
C GLN A 32 14.99 -1.66 4.62
N HIS A 33 15.54 -1.89 3.43
CA HIS A 33 16.49 -1.00 2.76
C HIS A 33 15.89 -0.29 1.54
N LEU A 34 14.58 -0.41 1.35
CA LEU A 34 13.85 0.24 0.27
C LEU A 34 13.74 1.75 0.54
N LYS A 35 14.01 2.53 -0.49
CA LYS A 35 13.90 3.99 -0.50
C LYS A 35 13.21 4.47 -1.77
N ILE A 36 12.74 5.71 -1.72
CA ILE A 36 12.30 6.49 -2.88
C ILE A 36 13.24 7.69 -3.01
N ASP A 37 13.73 7.94 -4.22
CA ASP A 37 14.52 9.15 -4.53
C ASP A 37 13.62 10.40 -4.72
N ASP A 38 14.23 11.57 -4.91
CA ASP A 38 13.49 12.82 -5.13
C ASP A 38 12.64 12.84 -6.42
N CYS A 39 12.88 11.90 -7.33
CA CYS A 39 12.12 11.74 -8.57
C CYS A 39 10.98 10.71 -8.44
N GLY A 40 10.81 10.07 -7.28
CA GLY A 40 9.79 9.06 -7.05
C GLY A 40 10.21 7.63 -7.43
N ASN A 41 11.46 7.40 -7.82
CA ASN A 41 11.95 6.07 -8.21
C ASN A 41 12.32 5.25 -6.97
N TYR A 42 12.01 3.96 -7.02
CA TYR A 42 12.37 3.01 -5.98
C TYR A 42 13.81 2.53 -6.13
N LEU A 43 14.53 2.44 -5.01
CA LEU A 43 15.85 1.83 -4.94
C LEU A 43 16.07 1.08 -3.62
N ILE A 44 16.98 0.12 -3.64
CA ILE A 44 17.52 -0.53 -2.45
C ILE A 44 18.88 0.09 -2.15
N GLU A 45 19.09 0.52 -0.91
CA GLU A 45 20.38 1.03 -0.44
C GLU A 45 20.96 0.12 0.65
N LEU A 46 22.02 -0.62 0.31
CA LEU A 46 22.73 -1.53 1.21
C LEU A 46 24.17 -1.05 1.37
N GLY A 47 24.43 -0.30 2.44
CA GLY A 47 25.73 0.33 2.66
C GLY A 47 26.05 1.35 1.56
N ASN A 48 27.08 1.09 0.75
CA ASN A 48 27.48 1.95 -0.36
C ASN A 48 26.86 1.53 -1.70
N GLU A 49 26.10 0.44 -1.74
CA GLU A 49 25.47 -0.06 -2.95
C GLU A 49 24.04 0.48 -3.08
N GLN A 50 23.73 1.01 -4.25
CA GLN A 50 22.38 1.44 -4.64
C GLN A 50 21.92 0.65 -5.87
N CYS A 51 20.76 0.02 -5.77
CA CYS A 51 20.15 -0.74 -6.86
C CYS A 51 18.74 -0.19 -7.11
N TYR A 52 18.53 0.44 -8.26
CA TYR A 52 17.20 0.89 -8.66
C TYR A 52 16.32 -0.28 -9.08
N LEU A 53 15.02 -0.12 -8.86
CA LEU A 53 14.00 -1.13 -9.13
C LEU A 53 13.08 -0.67 -10.27
N ASP A 54 12.65 -1.63 -11.09
CA ASP A 54 11.54 -1.44 -12.04
C ASP A 54 10.24 -1.81 -11.33
N VAL A 55 9.46 -0.82 -10.89
CA VAL A 55 8.22 -1.03 -10.12
C VAL A 55 7.04 -0.67 -11.00
N GLU A 56 6.19 -1.66 -11.30
CA GLU A 56 5.04 -1.49 -12.20
C GLU A 56 3.97 -0.55 -11.62
N ASP A 57 3.77 -0.56 -10.30
CA ASP A 57 2.81 0.32 -9.61
C ASP A 57 3.32 0.75 -8.23
N THR A 58 3.28 -0.15 -7.23
CA THR A 58 3.78 0.10 -5.89
C THR A 58 4.59 -1.08 -5.36
N ALA A 59 5.62 -0.80 -4.57
CA ALA A 59 6.39 -1.86 -3.91
C ALA A 59 5.59 -2.56 -2.81
N PHE A 60 4.70 -1.80 -2.14
CA PHE A 60 3.85 -2.29 -1.06
C PHE A 60 2.44 -2.60 -1.57
N VAL A 61 1.88 -3.72 -1.11
CA VAL A 61 0.50 -4.12 -1.42
C VAL A 61 -0.21 -4.48 -0.13
N VAL A 62 -1.43 -3.96 0.04
CA VAL A 62 -2.34 -4.33 1.13
C VAL A 62 -2.99 -5.68 0.78
N GLU A 63 -2.58 -6.73 1.48
CA GLU A 63 -3.03 -8.10 1.27
C GLU A 63 -4.28 -8.45 2.10
N ALA A 64 -4.42 -7.83 3.27
CA ALA A 64 -5.59 -8.00 4.12
C ALA A 64 -5.93 -6.74 4.90
N VAL A 65 -7.20 -6.62 5.25
CA VAL A 65 -7.76 -5.52 6.04
C VAL A 65 -8.57 -6.10 7.19
N HIS A 66 -8.37 -5.56 8.38
CA HIS A 66 -9.05 -6.00 9.61
C HIS A 66 -9.56 -4.81 10.39
N LYS A 67 -10.85 -4.82 10.75
CA LYS A 67 -11.38 -3.89 11.75
C LYS A 67 -11.08 -4.46 13.14
N THR A 68 -10.33 -3.73 13.95
CA THR A 68 -9.91 -4.14 15.30
C THR A 68 -10.31 -3.07 16.31
N ILE A 69 -10.12 -3.36 17.60
CA ILE A 69 -10.28 -2.40 18.70
C ILE A 69 -8.89 -2.16 19.28
N ASN A 70 -8.47 -0.90 19.35
CA ASN A 70 -7.24 -0.53 20.01
C ASN A 70 -7.35 -0.86 21.51
N PRO A 71 -6.49 -1.73 22.07
CA PRO A 71 -6.64 -2.21 23.45
C PRO A 71 -6.37 -1.12 24.49
N TYR A 72 -5.68 -0.04 24.13
CA TYR A 72 -5.37 1.07 25.03
C TYR A 72 -6.43 2.16 25.03
N GLU A 73 -6.99 2.45 23.85
CA GLU A 73 -7.95 3.55 23.67
C GLU A 73 -9.42 3.09 23.69
N SER A 74 -9.68 1.77 23.60
CA SER A 74 -11.03 1.21 23.42
C SER A 74 -11.78 1.81 22.23
N ARG A 75 -11.03 2.23 21.19
CA ARG A 75 -11.56 2.79 19.94
C ARG A 75 -11.36 1.83 18.79
N GLU A 76 -12.30 1.82 17.85
CA GLU A 76 -12.18 1.04 16.63
C GLU A 76 -11.00 1.57 15.79
N GLN A 77 -10.27 0.67 15.14
CA GLN A 77 -9.28 1.02 14.13
C GLN A 77 -9.34 0.04 12.96
N ILE A 78 -8.78 0.42 11.83
CA ILE A 78 -8.55 -0.49 10.70
C ILE A 78 -7.05 -0.78 10.65
N GLU A 79 -6.70 -2.05 10.63
CA GLU A 79 -5.34 -2.54 10.43
C GLU A 79 -5.22 -3.14 9.04
N ILE A 80 -4.06 -2.93 8.42
CA ILE A 80 -3.69 -3.48 7.12
C ILE A 80 -2.50 -4.41 7.28
N LEU A 81 -2.56 -5.55 6.61
CA LEU A 81 -1.42 -6.45 6.42
C LEU A 81 -0.81 -6.18 5.06
N LEU A 82 0.50 -5.94 5.04
CA LEU A 82 1.28 -5.67 3.84
C LEU A 82 2.03 -6.92 3.36
N ASN A 83 2.43 -6.91 2.08
CA ASN A 83 3.23 -7.96 1.45
C ASN A 83 4.66 -8.11 2.03
N ASP A 84 5.10 -7.19 2.89
CA ASP A 84 6.33 -7.31 3.69
C ASP A 84 6.09 -7.94 5.08
N GLU A 85 4.92 -8.54 5.28
CA GLU A 85 4.45 -9.17 6.53
C GLU A 85 4.22 -8.19 7.70
N CYS A 86 4.34 -6.88 7.48
CA CYS A 86 4.04 -5.91 8.52
C CYS A 86 2.53 -5.66 8.64
N CYS A 87 2.06 -5.55 9.88
CA CYS A 87 0.75 -4.98 10.20
C CYS A 87 0.92 -3.54 10.66
N GLU A 88 0.11 -2.63 10.12
CA GLU A 88 0.04 -1.25 10.59
C GLU A 88 -1.39 -0.72 10.58
N LYS A 89 -1.65 0.31 11.40
CA LYS A 89 -2.94 1.02 11.38
C LYS A 89 -3.06 1.76 10.04
N LEU A 90 -4.19 1.58 9.36
CA LEU A 90 -4.52 2.30 8.14
C LEU A 90 -4.61 3.80 8.43
N GLU A 91 -3.82 4.60 7.72
CA GLU A 91 -3.97 6.04 7.74
C GLU A 91 -5.16 6.45 6.89
N MET A 92 -6.33 6.56 7.53
CA MET A 92 -7.62 6.73 6.86
C MET A 92 -7.66 7.95 5.92
N ASN A 93 -6.98 9.04 6.28
CA ASN A 93 -6.93 10.26 5.46
C ASN A 93 -6.08 10.14 4.19
N SER A 94 -5.31 9.04 4.08
CA SER A 94 -4.47 8.75 2.93
C SER A 94 -5.18 7.92 1.86
N LEU A 95 -6.42 7.47 2.10
CA LEU A 95 -7.18 6.66 1.15
C LEU A 95 -7.57 7.46 -0.09
N TYR A 96 -7.27 6.91 -1.26
CA TYR A 96 -7.72 7.45 -2.53
C TYR A 96 -7.92 6.36 -3.58
N THR A 97 -8.82 6.62 -4.53
CA THR A 97 -9.00 5.83 -5.74
C THR A 97 -8.21 6.45 -6.89
N GLY A 98 -7.39 5.63 -7.55
CA GLY A 98 -6.69 5.99 -8.77
C GLY A 98 -7.45 5.55 -10.03
N GLU A 99 -6.70 5.32 -11.10
CA GLU A 99 -7.21 4.76 -12.35
C GLU A 99 -7.86 3.39 -12.11
N GLU A 100 -8.84 3.05 -12.96
CA GLU A 100 -9.58 1.78 -12.89
C GLU A 100 -10.22 1.48 -11.51
N ASN A 101 -10.47 2.51 -10.70
CA ASN A 101 -10.98 2.41 -9.32
C ASN A 101 -10.07 1.60 -8.38
N VAL A 102 -8.78 1.55 -8.66
CA VAL A 102 -7.81 0.92 -7.77
C VAL A 102 -7.66 1.77 -6.52
N LEU A 103 -7.76 1.14 -5.36
CA LEU A 103 -7.62 1.81 -4.08
C LEU A 103 -6.15 1.82 -3.63
N TYR A 104 -5.75 2.93 -3.03
CA TYR A 104 -4.41 3.14 -2.50
C TYR A 104 -4.48 3.80 -1.12
N CYS A 105 -3.43 3.59 -0.32
CA CYS A 105 -3.18 4.34 0.90
C CYS A 105 -1.68 4.66 1.05
N ARG A 106 -1.34 5.48 2.04
CA ARG A 106 0.05 5.71 2.43
C ARG A 106 0.41 4.77 3.59
N VAL A 107 1.65 4.27 3.55
CA VAL A 107 2.18 3.29 4.50
C VAL A 107 3.58 3.68 4.98
N LYS A 108 4.07 3.00 6.03
CA LYS A 108 5.40 3.26 6.64
C LYS A 108 5.59 4.73 7.00
N GLU A 109 4.71 5.24 7.86
CA GLU A 109 4.71 6.64 8.30
C GLU A 109 4.52 7.64 7.14
N GLY A 110 3.78 7.22 6.12
CA GLY A 110 3.49 8.07 4.98
C GLY A 110 4.61 8.16 3.93
N LYS A 111 5.65 7.32 4.01
CA LYS A 111 6.80 7.33 3.08
C LYS A 111 6.48 6.68 1.74
N PHE A 112 5.67 5.62 1.73
CA PHE A 112 5.34 4.87 0.52
C PHE A 112 3.84 4.87 0.24
N THR A 113 3.49 4.65 -1.03
CA THR A 113 2.12 4.32 -1.43
C THR A 113 2.00 2.80 -1.44
N ALA A 114 0.86 2.29 -0.96
CA ALA A 114 0.49 0.89 -1.10
C ALA A 114 -0.80 0.76 -1.93
N ARG A 115 -0.78 -0.14 -2.90
CA ARG A 115 -1.95 -0.56 -3.68
C ARG A 115 -2.74 -1.60 -2.88
N PHE A 116 -4.07 -1.53 -2.92
CA PHE A 116 -4.89 -2.62 -2.39
C PHE A 116 -4.92 -3.79 -3.36
N SER A 117 -4.64 -5.00 -2.85
CA SER A 117 -5.01 -6.23 -3.55
C SER A 117 -6.53 -6.31 -3.72
N ARG A 118 -7.01 -7.14 -4.64
CA ARG A 118 -8.46 -7.38 -4.79
C ARG A 118 -9.10 -7.84 -3.48
N LYS A 119 -8.41 -8.72 -2.76
CA LYS A 119 -8.87 -9.22 -1.45
C LYS A 119 -8.95 -8.08 -0.43
N GLY A 120 -7.87 -7.31 -0.27
CA GLY A 120 -7.85 -6.17 0.65
C GLY A 120 -8.89 -5.12 0.30
N TYR A 121 -9.09 -4.83 -0.98
CA TYR A 121 -10.15 -3.93 -1.46
C TYR A 121 -11.53 -4.39 -1.00
N TYR A 122 -11.91 -5.65 -1.26
CA TYR A 122 -13.23 -6.14 -0.87
C TYR A 122 -13.44 -6.12 0.64
N GLN A 123 -12.41 -6.46 1.42
CA GLN A 123 -12.48 -6.40 2.88
C GLN A 123 -12.66 -4.97 3.39
N LEU A 124 -12.02 -3.98 2.78
CA LEU A 124 -12.23 -2.57 3.14
C LEU A 124 -13.60 -2.06 2.67
N ALA A 125 -14.07 -2.53 1.52
CA ALA A 125 -15.35 -2.16 0.93
C ALA A 125 -16.56 -2.51 1.81
N GLU A 126 -16.44 -3.53 2.68
CA GLU A 126 -17.45 -3.85 3.70
C GLU A 126 -17.73 -2.69 4.66
N PHE A 127 -16.79 -1.74 4.79
CA PHE A 127 -16.91 -0.57 5.66
C PHE A 127 -17.20 0.73 4.90
N ILE A 128 -17.28 0.68 3.57
CA ILE A 128 -17.52 1.86 2.74
C ILE A 128 -19.01 2.15 2.68
N GLU A 129 -19.37 3.37 3.02
CA GLU A 129 -20.71 3.93 2.89
C GLU A 129 -20.71 5.00 1.78
N GLN A 130 -21.87 5.17 1.13
CA GLN A 130 -22.09 6.22 0.14
C GLN A 130 -22.79 7.42 0.81
N SER A 131 -22.42 8.64 0.44
CA SER A 131 -23.11 9.85 0.88
C SER A 131 -24.55 9.92 0.33
N GLU A 132 -25.41 10.70 0.99
CA GLU A 132 -26.83 10.85 0.60
C GLU A 132 -27.03 11.37 -0.84
N ASN A 133 -26.08 12.16 -1.35
CA ASN A 133 -26.09 12.66 -2.72
C ASN A 133 -25.55 11.65 -3.75
N GLY A 134 -25.07 10.48 -3.32
CA GLY A 134 -24.50 9.44 -4.17
C GLY A 134 -23.11 9.74 -4.75
N ALA A 135 -22.55 10.92 -4.50
CA ALA A 135 -21.34 11.41 -5.18
C ALA A 135 -20.04 10.96 -4.50
N ASP A 136 -20.06 10.80 -3.18
CA ASP A 136 -18.87 10.56 -2.37
C ASP A 136 -18.95 9.24 -1.60
N PHE A 137 -17.81 8.60 -1.41
CA PHE A 137 -17.67 7.40 -0.61
C PHE A 137 -16.86 7.72 0.65
N PHE A 138 -17.28 7.18 1.80
CA PHE A 138 -16.59 7.39 3.06
C PHE A 138 -16.59 6.13 3.91
N ILE A 139 -15.66 6.06 4.88
CA ILE A 139 -15.67 5.05 5.94
C ILE A 139 -15.96 5.76 7.26
N LYS A 140 -16.91 5.23 8.04
CA LYS A 140 -17.23 5.75 9.35
C LYS A 140 -16.54 4.94 10.45
N ILE A 141 -15.73 5.59 11.28
CA ILE A 141 -15.08 4.96 12.42
C ILE A 141 -15.08 5.90 13.62
N ASN A 142 -15.44 5.39 14.81
CA ASN A 142 -15.55 6.18 16.04
C ASN A 142 -16.40 7.47 15.94
N GLY A 143 -17.41 7.48 15.06
CA GLY A 143 -18.27 8.64 14.83
C GLY A 143 -17.76 9.66 13.80
N GLU A 144 -16.53 9.50 13.32
CA GLU A 144 -15.92 10.35 12.29
C GLU A 144 -16.08 9.74 10.90
N LYS A 145 -16.21 10.59 9.87
CA LYS A 145 -16.29 10.17 8.46
C LYS A 145 -14.97 10.47 7.76
N TYR A 146 -14.40 9.45 7.11
CA TYR A 146 -13.18 9.56 6.32
C TYR A 146 -13.54 9.36 4.85
N PHE A 147 -13.53 10.45 4.07
CA PHE A 147 -13.87 10.41 2.65
C PHE A 147 -12.73 9.83 1.81
N ILE A 148 -13.08 8.96 0.88
CA ILE A 148 -12.15 8.37 -0.08
C ILE A 148 -11.97 9.37 -1.22
N ARG A 149 -10.75 9.88 -1.38
CA ARG A 149 -10.45 10.89 -2.40
C ARG A 149 -10.46 10.24 -3.79
N ASN A 150 -11.01 10.92 -4.79
CA ASN A 150 -10.90 10.49 -6.18
C ASN A 150 -9.75 11.24 -6.85
N ASN A 151 -8.74 10.53 -7.33
CA ASN A 151 -7.59 11.11 -8.02
C ASN A 151 -7.55 10.74 -9.52
N GLN A 152 -8.71 10.44 -10.11
CA GLN A 152 -8.81 10.30 -11.56
C GLN A 152 -8.56 11.65 -12.22
N ALA A 153 -7.40 11.79 -12.86
CA ALA A 153 -7.09 12.92 -13.72
C ALA A 153 -8.18 13.00 -14.80
N SER A 154 -8.86 14.16 -14.86
CA SER A 154 -9.73 14.55 -15.97
C SER A 154 -8.91 14.97 -17.18
#